data_AF-A0A1G1LND0-F1
#
_entry.id   AF-A0A1G1LND0-F1
#
_cell.length_a   1.000
_cell.length_b   1.000
_cell.length_c   1.000
_cell.angle_alpha   90.00
_cell.angle_beta   90.00
_cell.angle_gamma   90.00
#
_symmetry.space_group_name_H-M   'P 1'
#
loop_
_entity.id
_entity.type
_entity.pdbx_description
1 polymer ?
#
loop_
_entity_poly.entity_id
_entity_poly.type
_entity_poly.pdbx_seq_one_letter_code
_entity_poly.pdbx_strand_id
1 'polypeptide(L)' 'MRTMVYLPDELHRGLKHLAVERRTSLSKLVKEAVEMFYREDLEDLRIAQKRLRDYLKHPKRAVPYASYRAKRRTR' A
#
# COMPACT_ATOMS: atom_id res chain seq x y z
N MET A 1 -12.72 -8.59 11.75
CA MET A 1 -13.75 -7.60 11.37
C MET A 1 -14.49 -8.13 10.14
N ARG A 2 -15.82 -8.01 10.07
CA ARG A 2 -16.64 -8.48 8.95
C ARG A 2 -17.19 -7.28 8.20
N THR A 3 -16.98 -7.25 6.88
CA THR A 3 -17.45 -6.18 6.00
C THR A 3 -18.35 -6.79 4.93
N MET A 4 -19.50 -6.19 4.68
CA MET A 4 -20.38 -6.54 3.58
C MET A 4 -20.05 -5.65 2.38
N VAL A 5 -19.87 -6.26 1.22
CA VAL A 5 -19.60 -5.55 -0.04
C VAL A 5 -20.59 -6.01 -1.10
N TYR A 6 -21.12 -5.06 -1.84
CA TYR A 6 -22.01 -5.34 -2.97
C TYR A 6 -21.16 -5.55 -4.21
N LEU A 7 -21.44 -6.62 -4.95
CA LEU A 7 -20.77 -6.98 -6.19
C LEU A 7 -21.81 -7.13 -7.29
N PRO A 8 -21.47 -6.78 -8.55
CA PRO A 8 -22.27 -7.17 -9.70
C PRO A 8 -22.49 -8.69 -9.73
N ASP A 9 -23.67 -9.14 -10.13
CA ASP A 9 -24.05 -10.55 -10.10
C ASP A 9 -23.09 -11.46 -10.87
N GLU A 10 -22.66 -11.01 -12.05
CA GLU A 10 -21.69 -11.74 -12.88
C GLU A 10 -20.33 -11.89 -12.17
N LEU A 11 -19.85 -10.81 -11.54
CA LEU A 11 -18.60 -10.83 -10.78
C LEU A 11 -18.71 -11.77 -9.57
N HIS A 12 -19.82 -11.72 -8.84
CA HIS A 12 -20.04 -12.62 -7.70
C HIS A 12 -20.07 -14.09 -8.13
N ARG A 13 -20.75 -14.42 -9.24
CA ARG A 13 -20.78 -15.79 -9.80
C ARG A 13 -19.38 -16.23 -10.23
N GLY A 14 -18.66 -15.39 -10.97
CA GLY A 14 -17.29 -15.68 -11.41
C GLY A 14 -16.35 -15.95 -10.23
N LEU A 15 -16.39 -15.11 -9.19
CA LEU A 15 -15.60 -15.30 -7.97
C LEU A 15 -15.98 -16.59 -7.23
N LYS A 16 -17.26 -16.97 -7.22
CA LYS A 16 -17.70 -18.24 -6.63
C LYS A 16 -17.10 -19.45 -7.35
N HIS A 17 -17.15 -19.45 -8.69
CA HIS A 17 -16.54 -20.52 -9.49
C HIS A 17 -15.02 -20.60 -9.22
N LEU A 18 -14.34 -19.46 -9.26
CA LEU A 18 -12.90 -19.38 -9.00
C LEU A 18 -12.53 -19.87 -7.58
N ALA A 19 -13.37 -19.58 -6.58
CA ALA A 19 -13.16 -20.03 -5.21
C ALA A 19 -13.19 -21.56 -5.11
N VAL A 20 -14.16 -22.19 -5.79
CA VAL A 20 -14.29 -23.66 -5.85
C VAL A 20 -13.08 -24.28 -6.55
N GLU A 21 -12.72 -23.77 -7.73
CA GLU A 21 -11.56 -24.26 -8.50
C GLU A 21 -10.26 -24.20 -7.70
N ARG A 22 -10.04 -23.09 -6.98
CA ARG A 22 -8.84 -22.87 -6.17
C ARG A 22 -8.92 -23.45 -4.75
N ARG A 23 -10.00 -24.15 -4.40
CA ARG A 23 -10.25 -24.71 -3.06
C ARG A 23 -10.05 -23.69 -1.95
N THR A 24 -10.56 -22.48 -2.15
CA THR A 24 -10.41 -21.34 -1.25
C THR A 24 -11.76 -20.70 -0.97
N SER A 25 -11.81 -19.73 -0.06
CA SER A 25 -13.03 -18.96 0.22
C SER A 25 -13.12 -17.72 -0.65
N LEU A 26 -14.35 -17.26 -0.90
CA LEU A 26 -14.62 -15.99 -1.58
C LEU A 26 -13.95 -14.81 -0.85
N SER A 27 -14.00 -14.82 0.48
CA SER A 27 -13.38 -13.79 1.32
C SER A 27 -11.86 -13.76 1.18
N LYS A 28 -11.21 -14.91 1.02
CA LYS A 28 -9.77 -15.00 0.80
C LYS A 28 -9.39 -14.48 -0.58
N LEU A 29 -10.15 -14.81 -1.63
CA LEU A 29 -9.94 -14.24 -2.97
C LEU A 29 -10.07 -12.71 -2.98
N VAL A 30 -11.14 -12.18 -2.37
CA VAL A 30 -11.36 -10.73 -2.28
C VAL A 30 -10.23 -10.07 -1.50
N LYS A 31 -9.81 -10.66 -0.38
CA LYS A 31 -8.69 -10.16 0.41
C LYS A 31 -7.40 -10.12 -0.40
N GLU A 32 -7.04 -11.22 -1.05
CA GLU A 32 -5.82 -11.31 -1.88
C GLU A 32 -5.85 -10.30 -3.04
N ALA A 33 -7.00 -10.13 -3.69
CA ALA A 33 -7.16 -9.14 -4.76
C ALA A 33 -6.94 -7.71 -4.26
N VAL A 34 -7.53 -7.35 -3.11
CA VAL A 34 -7.36 -6.03 -2.50
C VAL A 34 -5.92 -5.80 -2.02
N GLU A 35 -5.30 -6.80 -1.37
CA GLU A 35 -3.91 -6.73 -0.92
C GLU A 35 -2.93 -6.61 -2.10
N MET A 36 -3.21 -7.28 -3.21
CA MET A 36 -2.42 -7.19 -4.42
C MET A 36 -2.58 -5.83 -5.09
N PHE A 37 -3.81 -5.31 -5.17
CA PHE A 37 -4.10 -4.02 -5.80
C PHE A 37 -3.43 -2.87 -5.06
N TYR A 38 -3.47 -2.85 -3.72
CA TYR A 38 -2.90 -1.78 -2.91
C TYR A 38 -1.48 -2.06 -2.39
N ARG A 39 -0.78 -3.09 -2.89
CA ARG A 39 0.51 -3.51 -2.32
C ARG A 39 1.53 -2.38 -2.31
N GLU A 40 1.72 -1.75 -3.47
CA GLU A 40 2.69 -0.67 -3.67
C GLU A 40 2.29 0.57 -2.87
N ASP A 41 1.02 0.99 -2.94
CA ASP A 41 0.50 2.13 -2.19
C ASP A 41 0.69 1.96 -0.67
N LEU A 42 0.41 0.76 -0.14
CA LEU A 42 0.60 0.46 1.28
C LEU A 42 2.08 0.46 1.67
N GLU A 43 2.96 0.00 0.79
CA GLU A 43 4.41 0.05 1.00
C GLU A 43 4.92 1.49 1.02
N ASP A 44 4.51 2.30 0.04
CA ASP A 44 4.84 3.72 -0.05
C ASP A 44 4.35 4.50 1.17
N LEU A 45 3.09 4.29 1.57
CA LEU A 45 2.54 4.89 2.78
C LEU A 45 3.35 4.50 4.02
N ARG A 46 3.74 3.23 4.13
CA ARG A 46 4.56 2.75 5.26
C ARG A 46 5.94 3.42 5.28
N ILE A 47 6.58 3.55 4.12
CA ILE A 47 7.89 4.21 3.98
C ILE A 47 7.77 5.71 4.32
N ALA A 48 6.75 6.39 3.77
CA ALA A 48 6.50 7.80 4.00
C ALA A 48 6.26 8.08 5.50
N GLN A 49 5.40 7.28 6.15
CA GLN A 49 5.16 7.39 7.59
C GLN A 49 6.42 7.15 8.41
N LYS A 50 7.28 6.19 8.02
CA LYS A 50 8.56 5.96 8.70
C LYS A 50 9.46 7.19 8.60
N ARG A 51 9.65 7.72 7.39
CA ARG A 51 10.46 8.93 7.15
C ARG A 51 9.94 10.13 7.92
N LEU A 52 8.62 10.33 7.96
CA LEU A 52 8.00 11.40 8.73
C LEU A 52 8.26 11.24 10.23
N ARG A 53 8.07 10.04 10.79
CA ARG A 53 8.38 9.78 12.21
C ARG A 53 9.85 10.03 12.53
N ASP A 54 10.75 9.62 11.67
CA ASP A 54 12.19 9.83 11.85
C ASP A 54 12.56 11.33 11.80
N TYR A 55 11.94 12.09 10.90
CA TYR A 55 12.07 13.54 10.83
C TYR A 55 11.55 14.21 12.12
N LEU A 56 10.35 13.83 12.58
CA LEU A 56 9.74 14.41 13.79
C LEU A 56 10.59 14.16 15.04
N LYS A 57 11.27 13.01 15.13
CA LYS A 57 12.22 12.72 16.23
C LYS A 57 13.50 13.55 16.14
N HIS A 58 13.94 13.90 14.93
CA HIS A 58 15.23 14.56 14.69
C HIS A 58 15.12 15.70 13.67
N PRO A 59 14.34 16.76 13.95
CA PRO A 59 14.05 17.81 12.96
C PRO A 59 15.31 18.58 12.53
N LYS A 60 16.30 18.70 13.43
CA LYS A 60 17.60 19.36 13.17
C LYS A 60 18.46 18.64 12.13
N ARG A 61 18.14 17.38 11.77
CA ARG A 61 18.86 16.64 10.70
C ARG A 61 18.44 17.07 9.30
N ALA A 62 17.32 17.79 9.15
CA ALA A 62 16.95 18.34 7.86
C ALA A 62 17.91 19.48 7.48
N VAL A 63 18.39 19.43 6.25
CA VAL A 63 19.26 20.47 5.67
C VAL A 63 18.48 21.26 4.63
N PRO A 64 18.64 22.59 4.56
CA PRO A 64 18.05 23.40 3.49
C PRO A 64 18.54 22.92 2.12
N TYR A 65 17.62 22.84 1.16
CA TYR A 65 17.92 22.36 -0.18
C TYR A 65 19.04 23.16 -0.88
N ALA A 66 19.04 24.49 -0.70
CA ALA A 66 20.07 25.37 -1.25
C ALA A 66 21.48 24.98 -0.79
N SER A 67 21.65 24.70 0.50
CA SER A 67 22.93 24.28 1.10
C SER A 67 23.38 22.91 0.58
N TYR A 68 22.44 21.97 0.45
CA TYR A 68 22.73 20.65 -0.14
C TYR A 68 23.17 20.75 -1.61
N ARG A 69 22.47 21.55 -2.42
CA ARG A 69 22.77 21.74 -3.85
C ARG A 69 24.12 22.41 -4.05
N ALA A 70 24.44 23.43 -3.25
CA ALA A 70 25.74 24.11 -3.30
C ALA A 70 26.89 23.13 -3.07
N LYS A 71 26.78 22.25 -2.07
CA LYS A 71 27.79 21.23 -1.73
C LYS A 71 28.03 20.18 -2.83
N ARG A 72 27.03 19.94 -3.69
CA ARG A 72 27.15 18.99 -4.82
C ARG A 72 27.67 19.61 -6.11
N ARG A 73 27.61 20.94 -6.29
CA ARG A 73 28.19 21.62 -7.46
C ARG A 73 29.71 21.79 -7.37
N THR A 74 30.25 21.70 -6.16
CA THR A 74 31.69 21.79 -5.86
C THR A 74 32.40 20.43 -5.81
N ARG A 75 31.69 19.34 -6.11
CA ARG A 75 32.21 17.97 -6.15
C ARG A 75 32.12 17.43 -7.56
#